data_AF-A0A971X054-F1
#
_entry.id   AF-A0A971X054-F1
#
_cell.length_a   1.000
_cell.length_b   1.000
_cell.length_c   1.000
_cell.angle_alpha   90.00
_cell.angle_beta   90.00
_cell.angle_gamma   90.00
#
_symmetry.space_group_name_H-M   'P 1'
#
loop_
_entity.id
_entity.type
_entity.pdbx_description
1 polymer ?
#
loop_
_entity_poly.entity_id
_entity_poly.type
_entity_poly.pdbx_seq_one_letter_code
_entity_poly.pdbx_strand_id
1 'polypeptide(L)'
;MNMKLVRTLGVFLSASLLANAYLYMEMSRFKEAWLTQFIATSKVESILKASSADLSFDNIKQISISAFGKESVHIVNLENEFTEYGSDRLALGVNDTLLLFKNGFYHGSKANLPSH
;
A
#
# COMPACT_ATOMS: atom_id res chain seq x y z
N MET A 1 25.47 -45.90 -5.57
CA MET A 1 24.59 -44.72 -5.43
C MET A 1 23.54 -44.78 -6.53
N ASN A 2 22.24 -44.75 -6.19
CA ASN A 2 21.17 -45.01 -7.16
C ASN A 2 20.96 -43.79 -8.07
N MET A 3 21.40 -43.89 -9.34
CA MET A 3 21.36 -42.78 -10.32
C MET A 3 19.96 -42.19 -10.54
N LYS A 4 18.90 -42.99 -10.32
CA LYS A 4 17.51 -42.52 -10.35
C LYS A 4 17.21 -41.59 -9.17
N LEU A 5 17.65 -41.95 -7.97
CA LEU A 5 17.48 -41.13 -6.76
C LEU A 5 18.20 -39.78 -6.90
N VAL A 6 19.42 -39.79 -7.44
CA VAL A 6 20.21 -38.56 -7.69
C VAL A 6 19.51 -37.64 -8.69
N ARG A 7 18.94 -38.19 -9.77
CA ARG A 7 18.16 -37.40 -10.74
C ARG A 7 16.90 -36.80 -10.12
N THR A 8 16.14 -37.59 -9.35
CA THR A 8 14.93 -37.10 -8.69
C THR A 8 15.24 -36.00 -7.68
N LEU A 9 16.30 -36.17 -6.86
CA LEU A 9 16.78 -35.14 -5.93
C LEU A 9 17.21 -33.87 -6.66
N GLY A 10 17.91 -34.01 -7.79
CA GLY A 10 18.31 -32.87 -8.62
C GLY A 10 17.12 -32.06 -9.13
N VAL A 11 16.07 -32.73 -9.61
CA VAL A 11 14.84 -32.06 -10.08
C VAL A 11 14.14 -31.31 -8.95
N PHE A 12 13.98 -31.93 -7.78
CA PHE A 12 13.36 -31.28 -6.62
C PHE A 12 14.17 -30.08 -6.12
N LEU A 13 15.49 -30.18 -6.11
CA LEU A 13 16.37 -29.09 -5.71
C LEU A 13 16.24 -27.91 -6.68
N SER A 14 16.25 -28.16 -7.99
CA SER A 14 16.07 -27.13 -9.01
C SER A 14 14.69 -26.46 -8.91
N ALA A 15 13.62 -27.24 -8.70
CA ALA A 15 12.28 -26.69 -8.51
C ALA A 15 12.19 -25.81 -7.25
N SER A 16 12.82 -26.21 -6.15
CA SER A 16 12.86 -25.44 -4.91
C SER A 16 13.66 -24.14 -5.06
N LEU A 17 14.79 -24.16 -5.77
CA LEU A 17 15.58 -22.97 -6.06
C LEU A 17 14.80 -21.96 -6.91
N LEU A 18 14.11 -22.43 -7.96
CA LEU A 18 13.30 -21.57 -8.81
C LEU A 18 12.11 -20.97 -8.06
N ALA A 19 11.42 -21.76 -7.23
CA ALA A 19 10.32 -21.27 -6.40
C ALA A 19 10.79 -20.20 -5.40
N ASN A 20 11.93 -20.42 -4.73
CA ASN A 20 12.49 -19.44 -3.80
C ASN A 20 12.98 -18.17 -4.51
N ALA A 21 13.60 -18.29 -5.68
CA ALA A 21 14.01 -17.14 -6.47
C ALA A 21 12.80 -16.30 -6.90
N TYR A 22 11.72 -16.96 -7.33
CA TYR A 22 10.46 -16.29 -7.67
C TYR A 22 9.85 -15.56 -6.48
N LEU A 23 9.73 -16.22 -5.32
CA LEU A 23 9.21 -15.61 -4.09
C LEU A 23 10.06 -14.41 -3.64
N TYR A 24 11.40 -14.51 -3.76
CA TYR A 24 12.30 -13.41 -3.45
C TYR A 24 12.12 -12.22 -4.39
N MET A 25 11.99 -12.47 -5.70
CA MET A 25 11.73 -11.42 -6.67
C MET A 25 10.40 -10.72 -6.41
N GLU A 26 9.34 -11.46 -6.11
CA GLU A 26 8.04 -10.88 -5.81
C GLU A 26 8.10 -10.03 -4.52
N MET A 27 8.72 -10.54 -3.47
CA MET A 27 8.95 -9.80 -2.22
C MET A 27 9.76 -8.51 -2.46
N SER A 28 10.79 -8.57 -3.31
CA SER A 28 11.59 -7.39 -3.68
C SER A 28 10.74 -6.36 -4.43
N ARG A 29 9.89 -6.80 -5.35
CA ARG A 29 8.94 -5.93 -6.08
C ARG A 29 7.96 -5.26 -5.13
N PHE A 30 7.39 -6.01 -4.19
CA PHE A 30 6.51 -5.46 -3.16
C PHE A 30 7.23 -4.42 -2.31
N LYS A 31 8.48 -4.67 -1.93
CA LYS A 31 9.30 -3.74 -1.15
C LYS A 31 9.62 -2.47 -1.92
N GLU A 32 9.97 -2.58 -3.20
CA GLU A 32 10.22 -1.42 -4.07
C GLU A 32 8.96 -0.60 -4.32
N ALA A 33 7.82 -1.25 -4.57
CA ALA A 33 6.53 -0.58 -4.72
C ALA A 33 6.13 0.16 -3.44
N TRP A 34 6.27 -0.48 -2.27
CA TRP A 34 6.05 0.15 -0.97
C TRP A 34 6.97 1.34 -0.75
N LEU A 35 8.26 1.20 -1.02
CA LEU A 35 9.24 2.27 -0.84
C LEU A 35 8.96 3.45 -1.78
N THR A 36 8.63 3.17 -3.04
CA THR A 36 8.31 4.20 -4.04
C THR A 36 7.04 4.95 -3.66
N GLN A 37 6.01 4.22 -3.21
CA GLN A 37 4.76 4.81 -2.73
C GLN A 37 4.99 5.67 -1.49
N PHE A 38 5.84 5.24 -0.56
CA PHE A 38 6.23 6.01 0.63
C PHE A 38 6.99 7.29 0.26
N ILE A 39 7.96 7.22 -0.66
CA ILE A 39 8.73 8.39 -1.14
C ILE A 39 7.83 9.36 -1.90
N ALA A 40 6.95 8.88 -2.77
CA ALA A 40 6.02 9.72 -3.52
C ALA A 40 5.05 10.45 -2.57
N THR A 41 4.52 9.73 -1.59
CA THR A 41 3.60 10.27 -0.59
C THR A 41 4.26 11.34 0.27
N SER A 42 5.47 11.09 0.79
CA SER A 42 6.20 12.04 1.64
C SER A 42 6.59 13.34 0.91
N LYS A 43 6.92 13.27 -0.40
CA LYS A 43 7.18 14.47 -1.20
C LYS A 43 5.91 15.31 -1.41
N VAL A 44 4.79 14.67 -1.73
CA VAL A 44 3.50 15.35 -1.88
C VAL A 44 3.07 15.95 -0.55
N GLU A 45 3.23 15.24 0.57
CA GLU A 45 2.96 15.73 1.91
C GLU A 45 3.80 16.98 2.24
N SER A 46 5.10 16.97 1.92
CA SER A 46 5.98 18.13 2.13
C SER A 46 5.53 19.36 1.33
N ILE A 47 5.14 19.16 0.06
CA ILE A 47 4.60 20.23 -0.79
C ILE A 47 3.29 20.78 -0.21
N LEU A 48 2.37 19.89 0.20
CA LEU A 48 1.09 20.28 0.76
C LEU A 48 1.23 21.02 2.09
N LYS A 49 2.14 20.57 2.97
CA LYS A 49 2.49 21.26 4.22
C LYS A 49 3.06 22.65 3.94
N ALA A 50 3.92 22.80 2.93
CA ALA A 50 4.46 24.10 2.53
C ALA A 50 3.37 25.03 1.94
N SER A 51 2.32 24.48 1.34
CA SER A 51 1.24 25.25 0.74
C SER A 51 0.23 25.85 1.73
N SER A 52 0.37 25.58 3.04
CA SER A 52 -0.61 25.98 4.08
C SER A 52 -2.03 25.44 3.82
N ALA A 53 -2.17 24.42 2.98
CA ALA A 53 -3.44 23.76 2.75
C ALA A 53 -3.91 23.08 4.05
N ASP A 54 -5.18 23.23 4.38
CA ASP A 54 -5.78 22.47 5.48
C ASP A 54 -5.89 20.99 5.06
N LEU A 55 -5.04 20.16 5.66
CA LEU A 55 -4.99 18.72 5.41
C LEU A 55 -5.78 17.90 6.44
N SER A 56 -6.66 18.55 7.21
CA SER A 56 -7.54 17.87 8.15
C SER A 56 -8.47 16.89 7.43
N PHE A 57 -8.85 15.83 8.14
CA PHE A 57 -9.79 14.82 7.67
C PHE A 57 -11.08 15.43 7.13
N ASP A 58 -11.67 16.37 7.87
CA ASP A 58 -12.92 17.01 7.50
C ASP A 58 -12.79 17.84 6.22
N ASN A 59 -11.71 18.62 6.09
CA ASN A 59 -11.49 19.42 4.90
C ASN A 59 -11.26 18.54 3.65
N ILE A 60 -10.40 17.51 3.76
CA ILE A 60 -10.14 16.60 2.65
C ILE A 60 -11.39 15.81 2.26
N LYS A 61 -12.22 15.43 3.23
CA LYS A 61 -13.51 14.80 2.95
C LYS A 61 -14.43 15.73 2.15
N GLN A 62 -14.55 17.00 2.54
CA GLN A 62 -15.37 17.98 1.81
C GLN A 62 -14.83 18.23 0.40
N ILE A 63 -13.52 18.41 0.25
CA ILE A 63 -12.87 18.59 -1.06
C ILE A 63 -13.11 17.36 -1.94
N SER A 64 -12.97 16.17 -1.39
CA SER A 64 -13.16 14.91 -2.12
C SER A 64 -14.62 14.73 -2.57
N ILE A 65 -15.60 15.04 -1.70
CA ILE A 65 -17.03 15.01 -2.05
C ILE A 65 -17.33 16.04 -3.16
N SER A 66 -16.77 17.24 -3.05
CA SER A 66 -16.92 18.30 -4.05
C SER A 66 -16.34 17.91 -5.40
N ALA A 67 -15.20 17.22 -5.42
CA ALA A 67 -14.48 16.85 -6.64
C ALA A 67 -15.02 15.58 -7.31
N PHE A 68 -15.42 14.57 -6.53
CA PHE A 68 -15.71 13.22 -7.04
C PHE A 68 -17.16 12.77 -6.83
N GLY A 69 -17.99 13.57 -6.15
CA GLY A 69 -19.36 13.19 -5.78
C GLY A 69 -19.41 12.44 -4.45
N LYS A 70 -20.54 12.54 -3.76
CA LYS A 70 -20.72 11.97 -2.42
C LYS A 70 -20.72 10.44 -2.43
N GLU A 71 -21.29 9.84 -3.47
CA GLU A 71 -21.31 8.39 -3.71
C GLU A 71 -19.91 7.78 -3.83
N SER A 72 -18.94 8.55 -4.30
CA SER A 72 -17.55 8.11 -4.50
C SER A 72 -16.71 8.17 -3.22
N VAL A 73 -17.25 8.75 -2.14
CA VAL A 73 -16.51 9.04 -0.90
C VAL A 73 -17.17 8.36 0.30
N HIS A 74 -16.43 7.48 0.97
CA HIS A 74 -16.91 6.76 2.14
C HIS A 74 -15.86 6.68 3.24
N ILE A 75 -16.32 6.61 4.49
CA ILE A 75 -15.42 6.46 5.64
C ILE A 75 -15.12 4.97 5.81
N VAL A 76 -13.85 4.64 5.91
CA VAL A 76 -13.36 3.28 6.09
C VAL A 76 -12.76 3.17 7.49
N ASN A 77 -13.15 2.12 8.22
CA ASN A 77 -12.50 1.77 9.48
C ASN A 77 -11.37 0.79 9.16
N LEU A 78 -10.13 1.21 9.40
CA LEU A 78 -8.94 0.43 9.07
C LEU A 78 -8.75 -0.73 10.03
N GLU A 79 -8.33 -1.87 9.47
CA GLU A 79 -7.86 -3.02 10.25
C GLU A 79 -6.52 -2.73 10.92
N ASN A 80 -6.16 -3.56 11.92
CA ASN A 80 -5.03 -3.30 12.83
C ASN A 80 -3.69 -3.07 12.11
N GLU A 81 -3.45 -3.69 10.96
CA GLU A 81 -2.19 -3.57 10.22
C GLU A 81 -1.84 -2.11 9.90
N PHE A 82 -2.81 -1.27 9.52
CA PHE A 82 -2.54 0.14 9.21
C PHE A 82 -2.32 0.99 10.46
N THR A 83 -2.95 0.63 11.58
CA THR A 83 -2.72 1.30 12.86
C THR A 83 -1.34 0.98 13.44
N GLU A 84 -0.78 -0.20 13.17
CA GLU A 84 0.59 -0.55 13.57
C GLU A 84 1.64 0.29 12.84
N TYR A 85 1.36 0.71 11.60
CA TYR A 85 2.18 1.67 10.87
C TYR A 85 1.93 3.14 11.25
N GLY A 86 1.10 3.38 12.28
CA GLY A 86 0.87 4.70 12.86
C GLY A 86 -0.17 5.56 12.14
N SER A 87 -1.04 4.95 11.32
CA SER A 87 -2.25 5.61 10.82
C SER A 87 -3.36 5.61 11.87
N ASP A 88 -4.23 6.60 11.82
CA ASP A 88 -5.47 6.63 12.57
C ASP A 88 -6.37 5.47 12.14
N ARG A 89 -7.34 5.11 12.97
CA ARG A 89 -8.34 4.07 12.62
C ARG A 89 -9.27 4.49 11.49
N LEU A 90 -9.45 5.79 11.28
CA LEU A 90 -10.35 6.31 10.27
C LEU A 90 -9.56 6.65 9.00
N ALA A 91 -10.01 6.09 7.89
CA ALA A 91 -9.55 6.40 6.55
C ALA A 91 -10.71 6.93 5.69
N LEU A 92 -10.36 7.52 4.56
CA LEU A 92 -11.31 7.98 3.57
C LEU A 92 -11.11 7.19 2.28
N GLY A 93 -12.09 6.37 1.89
CA GLY A 93 -12.15 5.76 0.58
C GLY A 93 -12.66 6.78 -0.44
N VAL A 94 -11.90 7.03 -1.50
CA VAL A 94 -12.24 7.90 -2.63
C VAL A 94 -12.02 7.10 -3.90
N ASN A 95 -13.11 6.69 -4.56
CA ASN A 95 -13.08 5.69 -5.65
C ASN A 95 -12.29 4.44 -5.21
N ASP A 96 -11.27 4.06 -5.99
CA ASP A 96 -10.38 2.92 -5.72
C ASP A 96 -9.14 3.30 -4.88
N THR A 97 -9.13 4.48 -4.27
CA THR A 97 -8.00 4.95 -3.46
C THR A 97 -8.40 5.13 -2.01
N LEU A 98 -7.59 4.61 -1.11
CA LEU A 98 -7.75 4.77 0.33
C LEU A 98 -6.81 5.86 0.83
N LEU A 99 -7.36 6.94 1.37
CA LEU A 99 -6.60 8.01 2.01
C LEU A 99 -6.45 7.71 3.51
N LEU A 100 -5.22 7.74 3.97
CA LEU A 100 -4.79 7.46 5.33
C LEU A 100 -4.48 8.75 6.07
N PHE A 101 -4.83 8.78 7.35
CA PHE A 101 -4.67 9.94 8.22
C PHE A 101 -3.83 9.57 9.44
N LYS A 102 -3.18 10.56 10.04
CA LYS A 102 -2.44 10.43 11.30
C LYS A 102 -2.67 11.67 12.13
N ASN A 103 -3.14 11.50 13.36
CA ASN A 103 -3.55 12.59 14.25
C ASN A 103 -4.57 13.55 13.59
N GLY A 104 -5.46 13.03 12.74
CA GLY A 104 -6.49 13.79 12.04
C GLY A 104 -6.04 14.51 10.77
N PHE A 105 -4.78 14.38 10.36
CA PHE A 105 -4.23 15.01 9.15
C PHE A 105 -3.85 13.97 8.11
N TYR A 106 -3.94 14.32 6.83
CA TYR A 106 -3.52 13.44 5.74
C TYR A 106 -2.06 13.01 5.91
N HIS A 107 -1.87 11.69 5.89
CA HIS A 107 -0.59 11.05 6.08
C HIS A 107 -0.17 10.22 4.87
N GLY A 108 -1.13 9.72 4.09
CA GLY A 108 -0.79 9.06 2.85
C GLY A 108 -1.96 8.47 2.09
N SER A 109 -1.66 7.76 1.02
CA SER A 109 -2.68 7.09 0.22
C SER A 109 -2.23 5.71 -0.22
N LYS A 110 -3.19 4.78 -0.25
CA LYS A 110 -3.05 3.45 -0.80
C LYS A 110 -4.01 3.30 -1.97
N ALA A 111 -3.47 3.24 -3.19
CA ALA A 111 -4.26 2.79 -4.33
C ALA A 111 -4.62 1.32 -4.10
N ASN A 112 -5.89 0.97 -4.26
CA ASN A 112 -6.33 -0.41 -4.32
C ASN A 112 -5.92 -0.94 -5.70
N LEU A 113 -4.65 -1.29 -5.85
CA LEU A 113 -4.17 -1.98 -7.04
C LEU A 113 -4.90 -3.32 -7.11
N PRO A 114 -5.45 -3.74 -8.27
CA PRO A 114 -6.07 -5.04 -8.38
C PRO A 114 -5.05 -6.09 -7.93
N SER A 115 -5.45 -6.92 -6.96
CA SER A 115 -4.75 -8.14 -6.61
C SER A 115 -4.80 -9.05 -7.83
N HIS A 116 -3.75 -8.99 -8.66
CA HIS A 116 -3.49 -9.97 -9.69
C HIS A 116 -3.11 -11.32 -9.07
#